data_AF-S7N5P6-F1
#
_entry.id   AF-S7N5P6-F1
#
_cell.length_a   1.000
_cell.length_b   1.000
_cell.length_c   1.000
_cell.angle_alpha   90.00
_cell.angle_beta   90.00
_cell.angle_gamma   90.00
#
_symmetry.space_group_name_H-M   'P 1'
#
loop_
_entity.id
_entity.type
_entity.pdbx_description
1 polymer ?
#
loop_
_entity_poly.entity_id
_entity_poly.type
_entity_poly.pdbx_seq_one_letter_code
_entity_poly.pdbx_strand_id
1 'polypeptide(L)'
;MFLTVTRLYFSAEEGGERSVCLTFAFLFLLLAMLVQVVPEETLELGLEPGLASMIQNLEPLLKMQGWDWMVPLVKLAIRVGLSVLGSMLGAFLTFPGLRLAQTHRDALTMSEDRPVLQFLLHTSFLSPLFILWLWTKPIARNFLHQAPFGDTPFFLLSDSAFDSLRLWVLVALCLLRLAVTRPHLQAYLCLAKARVEQLRREAGRIEACEIQRRVVRVYCYLTVVSLQYLTPLILTLNCTLLLKTLGGYSWGLGQALPLAPVLAAAQDGPVGPKEDEAQQAAARITGALGGLLTPLFLRGTLAFLIWWTAACQLLSSLFGLYFHQHLAGS
;
A
#
# COMPACT_ATOMS: atom_id res chain seq x y z
N MET A 1 -5.02 16.23 0.46
CA MET A 1 -4.44 16.23 -0.90
C MET A 1 -5.17 15.28 -1.84
N PHE A 2 -5.16 13.95 -1.64
CA PHE A 2 -5.95 13.04 -2.49
C PHE A 2 -7.43 13.39 -2.53
N LEU A 3 -8.06 13.66 -1.39
CA LEU A 3 -9.45 14.14 -1.36
C LEU A 3 -9.65 15.46 -2.11
N THR A 4 -8.66 16.36 -2.11
CA THR A 4 -8.71 17.65 -2.81
C THR A 4 -8.56 17.46 -4.32
N VAL A 5 -7.63 16.59 -4.74
CA VAL A 5 -7.39 16.21 -6.13
C VAL A 5 -8.59 15.44 -6.69
N THR A 6 -9.09 14.45 -5.95
CA THR A 6 -10.33 13.73 -6.24
C THR A 6 -11.51 14.70 -6.31
N ARG A 7 -11.65 15.66 -5.39
CA ARG A 7 -12.69 16.70 -5.47
C ARG A 7 -12.56 17.57 -6.72
N LEU A 8 -11.34 17.92 -7.13
CA LEU A 8 -11.07 18.64 -8.38
C LEU A 8 -11.48 17.82 -9.60
N TYR A 9 -11.15 16.53 -9.61
CA TYR A 9 -11.56 15.57 -10.64
C TYR A 9 -13.09 15.40 -10.70
N PHE A 10 -13.74 15.30 -9.55
CA PHE A 10 -15.20 15.30 -9.43
C PHE A 10 -15.85 16.66 -9.70
N SER A 11 -15.07 17.70 -10.00
CA SER A 11 -15.56 19.03 -10.36
C SER A 11 -15.30 19.39 -11.83
N ALA A 12 -14.45 18.65 -12.56
CA ALA A 12 -14.19 18.85 -13.99
C ALA A 12 -15.41 18.44 -14.84
N GLU A 13 -15.82 19.27 -15.81
CA GLU A 13 -17.03 19.09 -16.63
C GLU A 13 -17.03 17.83 -17.52
N GLU A 14 -15.87 17.25 -17.80
CA GLU A 14 -15.73 16.03 -18.59
C GLU A 14 -15.96 14.77 -17.71
N GLY A 15 -17.09 14.09 -17.89
CA GLY A 15 -17.51 12.95 -17.07
C GLY A 15 -16.63 11.69 -17.14
N GLY A 16 -15.65 11.63 -18.06
CA GLY A 16 -14.80 10.46 -18.29
C GLY A 16 -13.86 10.11 -17.14
N GLU A 17 -13.25 11.11 -16.48
CA GLU A 17 -12.34 10.84 -15.36
C GLU A 17 -13.11 10.33 -14.13
N ARG A 18 -14.33 10.83 -13.93
CA ARG A 18 -15.22 10.42 -12.83
C ARG A 18 -15.69 8.98 -13.02
N SER A 19 -16.08 8.61 -14.24
CA SER A 19 -16.52 7.25 -14.53
C SER A 19 -15.39 6.24 -14.33
N VAL A 20 -14.18 6.53 -14.81
CA VAL A 20 -12.99 5.68 -14.58
C VAL A 20 -12.73 5.50 -13.08
N CYS A 21 -12.74 6.58 -12.31
CA CYS A 21 -12.52 6.50 -10.86
C CYS A 21 -13.57 5.60 -10.16
N LEU A 22 -14.86 5.77 -10.49
CA LEU A 22 -15.95 4.96 -9.92
C LEU A 22 -15.88 3.49 -10.36
N THR A 23 -15.56 3.22 -11.62
CA THR A 23 -15.38 1.85 -12.13
C THR A 23 -14.24 1.14 -11.41
N PHE A 24 -13.10 1.80 -11.21
CA PHE A 24 -11.99 1.23 -10.45
C PHE A 24 -12.33 1.07 -8.97
N ALA A 25 -13.03 2.03 -8.35
CA ALA A 25 -13.48 1.89 -6.96
C ALA A 25 -14.36 0.64 -6.77
N PHE A 26 -15.31 0.41 -7.69
CA PHE A 26 -16.15 -0.78 -7.67
C PHE A 26 -15.36 -2.07 -7.94
N LEU A 27 -14.46 -2.06 -8.93
CA LEU A 27 -13.58 -3.20 -9.22
C LEU A 27 -12.73 -3.57 -8.00
N PHE A 28 -12.10 -2.58 -7.37
CA PHE A 28 -11.28 -2.78 -6.17
C PHE A 28 -12.11 -3.23 -4.97
N LEU A 29 -13.37 -2.79 -4.85
CA LEU A 29 -14.27 -3.31 -3.81
C LEU A 29 -14.49 -4.82 -3.98
N LEU A 30 -14.82 -5.27 -5.19
CA LEU A 30 -15.03 -6.69 -5.47
C LEU A 30 -13.76 -7.51 -5.24
N LEU A 31 -12.61 -7.01 -5.68
CA LEU A 31 -11.32 -7.67 -5.47
C LEU A 31 -10.94 -7.70 -3.97
N ALA A 32 -11.23 -6.65 -3.20
CA ALA A 32 -10.93 -6.61 -1.77
C ALA A 32 -11.80 -7.61 -0.98
N MET A 33 -13.06 -7.78 -1.39
CA MET A 33 -13.94 -8.82 -0.87
C MET A 33 -13.41 -10.22 -1.23
N LEU A 34 -12.99 -10.43 -2.48
CA LEU A 34 -12.46 -11.72 -2.94
C LEU A 34 -11.20 -12.11 -2.15
N VAL A 35 -10.25 -11.19 -1.99
CA VAL A 35 -8.98 -11.43 -1.27
C VAL A 35 -9.20 -11.81 0.19
N GLN A 36 -10.26 -11.33 0.84
CA GLN A 36 -10.60 -11.74 2.20
C GLN A 36 -11.25 -13.13 2.29
N VAL A 37 -11.70 -13.69 1.17
CA VAL A 37 -12.22 -15.06 1.07
C VAL A 37 -11.10 -16.05 0.71
N VAL A 38 -10.01 -15.55 0.12
CA VAL A 38 -8.83 -16.36 -0.21
C VAL A 38 -8.25 -16.94 1.08
N PRO A 39 -7.99 -18.25 1.12
CA PRO A 39 -7.64 -18.91 2.35
C PRO A 39 -6.15 -18.72 2.67
N GLU A 40 -5.82 -18.71 3.97
CA GLU A 40 -4.49 -18.34 4.47
C GLU A 40 -3.38 -19.31 4.01
N GLU A 41 -3.70 -20.53 3.56
CA GLU A 41 -2.75 -21.46 2.92
C GLU A 41 -2.22 -20.97 1.57
N THR A 42 -2.93 -20.07 0.91
CA THR A 42 -2.48 -19.46 -0.35
C THR A 42 -1.90 -18.07 -0.14
N LEU A 43 -2.52 -17.26 0.73
CA LEU A 43 -2.15 -15.88 0.98
C LEU A 43 -1.91 -15.62 2.49
N GLU A 44 -0.66 -15.40 2.88
CA GLU A 44 -0.22 -15.18 4.27
C GLU A 44 -0.48 -13.77 4.79
N LEU A 45 -1.73 -13.29 4.70
CA LEU A 45 -2.03 -11.99 5.28
C LEU A 45 -2.08 -12.05 6.80
N GLY A 46 -2.56 -13.15 7.39
CA GLY A 46 -2.78 -13.27 8.83
C GLY A 46 -4.01 -12.50 9.32
N LEU A 47 -4.99 -12.27 8.44
CA LEU A 47 -6.24 -11.59 8.75
C LEU A 47 -7.16 -12.47 9.60
N GLU A 48 -7.32 -13.74 9.24
CA GLU A 48 -8.17 -14.68 9.99
C GLU A 48 -7.65 -14.94 11.42
N PRO A 49 -6.36 -15.28 11.64
CA PRO A 49 -5.82 -15.45 12.99
C PRO A 49 -5.80 -14.13 13.78
N GLY A 50 -5.56 -12.99 13.11
CA GLY A 50 -5.62 -11.67 13.74
C GLY A 50 -7.02 -11.34 14.25
N LEU A 51 -8.05 -11.57 13.41
CA LEU A 51 -9.44 -11.34 13.76
C LEU A 51 -9.92 -12.29 14.86
N ALA A 52 -9.50 -13.56 14.82
CA ALA A 52 -9.80 -14.53 15.87
C ALA A 52 -9.20 -14.10 17.22
N SER A 53 -7.95 -13.65 17.25
CA SER A 53 -7.29 -13.14 18.47
C SER A 53 -8.01 -11.92 19.03
N MET A 54 -8.44 -10.99 18.17
CA MET A 54 -9.20 -9.82 18.58
C MET A 54 -10.57 -10.21 19.17
N ILE A 55 -11.29 -11.14 18.53
CA ILE A 55 -12.58 -11.63 19.02
C ILE A 55 -12.42 -12.33 20.38
N GLN A 56 -11.39 -13.15 20.56
CA GLN A 56 -11.11 -13.81 21.84
C GLN A 56 -10.90 -12.82 22.99
N ASN A 57 -10.28 -11.67 22.72
CA ASN A 57 -10.10 -10.62 23.72
C ASN A 57 -11.38 -9.80 23.97
N LEU A 58 -12.24 -9.65 22.96
CA LEU A 58 -13.52 -8.93 23.08
C LEU A 58 -14.63 -9.79 23.69
N GLU A 59 -14.62 -11.10 23.49
CA GLU A 59 -15.70 -12.00 23.90
C GLU A 59 -16.03 -11.92 25.40
N PRO A 60 -15.06 -11.88 26.34
CA PRO A 60 -15.36 -11.68 27.76
C PRO A 60 -16.10 -10.35 28.04
N LEU A 61 -15.72 -9.27 27.35
CA LEU A 61 -16.35 -7.95 27.52
C LEU A 61 -17.78 -7.94 26.99
N LEU A 62 -18.02 -8.58 25.83
CA LEU A 62 -19.37 -8.72 25.28
C LEU A 62 -20.26 -9.58 26.17
N LYS A 63 -19.71 -10.65 26.75
CA LYS A 63 -20.42 -11.52 27.70
C LYS A 63 -20.83 -10.79 28.97
N MET A 64 -19.99 -9.92 29.52
CA MET A 64 -20.37 -9.09 30.68
C MET A 64 -21.58 -8.20 30.39
N GLN A 65 -21.78 -7.80 29.13
CA GLN A 65 -22.90 -6.96 28.69
C GLN A 65 -24.09 -7.77 28.14
N GLY A 66 -24.00 -9.11 28.05
CA GLY A 66 -25.02 -9.98 27.47
C GLY A 66 -25.16 -9.87 25.94
N TRP A 67 -24.09 -9.46 25.24
CA TRP A 67 -24.10 -9.14 23.81
C TRP A 67 -23.42 -10.20 22.92
N ASP A 68 -23.62 -11.48 23.21
CA ASP A 68 -23.01 -12.59 22.45
C ASP A 68 -23.37 -12.58 20.95
N TRP A 69 -24.58 -12.11 20.62
CA TRP A 69 -25.06 -11.97 19.25
C TRP A 69 -24.25 -10.94 18.42
N MET A 70 -23.47 -10.06 19.06
CA MET A 70 -22.68 -9.04 18.36
C MET A 70 -21.36 -9.57 17.81
N VAL A 71 -20.86 -10.72 18.27
CA VAL A 71 -19.60 -11.32 17.79
C VAL A 71 -19.56 -11.51 16.26
N PRO A 72 -20.55 -12.17 15.62
CA PRO A 72 -20.58 -12.29 14.17
C PRO A 72 -20.74 -10.94 13.46
N LEU A 73 -21.47 -10.00 14.07
CA LEU A 73 -21.66 -8.65 13.51
C LEU A 73 -20.36 -7.86 13.49
N VAL A 74 -19.56 -7.92 14.56
CA VAL A 74 -18.23 -7.27 14.63
C VAL A 74 -17.27 -7.89 13.61
N LYS A 75 -17.25 -9.22 13.49
CA LYS A 75 -16.46 -9.94 12.46
C LYS A 75 -16.81 -9.45 11.06
N LEU A 76 -18.10 -9.35 10.74
CA LEU A 76 -18.57 -8.86 9.45
C LEU A 76 -18.22 -7.38 9.24
N ALA A 77 -18.45 -6.53 10.25
CA ALA A 77 -18.19 -5.10 10.17
C ALA A 77 -16.72 -4.80 9.87
N ILE A 78 -15.79 -5.54 10.49
CA ILE A 78 -14.35 -5.38 10.22
C ILE A 78 -14.00 -5.77 8.79
N ARG A 79 -14.53 -6.90 8.29
CA ARG A 79 -14.30 -7.34 6.91
C ARG A 79 -14.84 -6.34 5.89
N VAL A 80 -16.06 -5.87 6.10
CA VAL A 80 -16.68 -4.83 5.25
C VAL A 80 -15.88 -3.52 5.33
N GLY A 81 -15.47 -3.11 6.52
CA GLY A 81 -14.63 -1.92 6.72
C GLY A 81 -13.30 -2.02 5.99
N LEU A 82 -12.65 -3.19 6.03
CA LEU A 82 -11.41 -3.46 5.30
C LEU A 82 -11.62 -3.42 3.78
N SER A 83 -12.74 -3.96 3.28
CA SER A 83 -13.11 -3.87 1.86
C SER A 83 -13.36 -2.44 1.40
N VAL A 84 -14.06 -1.64 2.19
CA VAL A 84 -14.34 -0.22 1.89
C VAL A 84 -13.04 0.57 1.90
N LEU A 85 -12.16 0.35 2.89
CA LEU A 85 -10.84 0.95 2.94
C LEU A 85 -9.99 0.54 1.73
N GLY A 86 -10.04 -0.74 1.35
CA GLY A 86 -9.36 -1.26 0.17
C GLY A 86 -9.85 -0.62 -1.13
N SER A 87 -11.18 -0.50 -1.30
CA SER A 87 -11.80 0.19 -2.45
C SER A 87 -11.37 1.66 -2.52
N MET A 88 -11.42 2.38 -1.39
CA MET A 88 -11.01 3.78 -1.31
C MET A 88 -9.52 3.96 -1.64
N LEU A 89 -8.65 3.11 -1.08
CA LEU A 89 -7.23 3.14 -1.36
C LEU A 89 -6.96 2.84 -2.84
N GLY A 90 -7.62 1.84 -3.41
CA GLY A 90 -7.52 1.50 -4.82
C GLY A 90 -7.93 2.66 -5.71
N ALA A 91 -9.08 3.30 -5.44
CA ALA A 91 -9.53 4.46 -6.18
C ALA A 91 -8.52 5.63 -6.16
N PHE A 92 -7.89 5.90 -5.00
CA PHE A 92 -6.85 6.92 -4.89
C PHE A 92 -5.56 6.55 -5.63
N LEU A 93 -5.25 5.27 -5.76
CA LEU A 93 -4.06 4.77 -6.45
C LEU A 93 -4.27 4.53 -7.95
N THR A 94 -5.51 4.54 -8.45
CA THR A 94 -5.84 4.37 -9.88
C THR A 94 -5.09 5.37 -10.76
N PHE A 95 -5.31 6.67 -10.58
CA PHE A 95 -4.66 7.70 -11.40
C PHE A 95 -3.13 7.71 -11.26
N PRO A 96 -2.55 7.60 -10.04
CA PRO A 96 -1.12 7.36 -9.89
C PRO A 96 -0.61 6.16 -10.69
N GLY A 97 -1.33 5.03 -10.68
CA GLY A 97 -0.95 3.82 -11.40
C GLY A 97 -1.01 3.99 -12.92
N LEU A 98 -2.07 4.59 -13.44
CA LEU A 98 -2.22 4.90 -14.88
C LEU A 98 -1.10 5.83 -15.37
N ARG A 99 -0.79 6.88 -14.59
CA ARG A 99 0.28 7.83 -14.90
C ARG A 99 1.67 7.19 -14.77
N LEU A 100 1.87 6.31 -13.78
CA LEU A 100 3.11 5.57 -13.63
C LEU A 100 3.41 4.76 -14.89
N ALA A 101 2.42 4.11 -15.49
CA ALA A 101 2.59 3.37 -16.74
C ALA A 101 3.05 4.27 -17.91
N GLN A 102 2.44 5.44 -18.07
CA GLN A 102 2.83 6.45 -19.07
C GLN A 102 4.28 6.90 -18.86
N THR A 103 4.55 7.43 -17.67
CA THR A 103 5.88 7.98 -17.32
C THR A 103 6.98 6.94 -17.32
N HIS A 104 6.68 5.67 -17.03
CA HIS A 104 7.64 4.57 -17.15
C HIS A 104 8.04 4.33 -18.60
N ARG A 105 7.07 4.28 -19.52
CA ARG A 105 7.33 4.12 -20.96
C ARG A 105 8.17 5.29 -21.49
N ASP A 106 7.81 6.52 -21.13
CA ASP A 106 8.55 7.72 -21.52
C ASP A 106 9.97 7.74 -20.93
N ALA A 107 10.14 7.27 -19.68
CA ALA A 107 11.46 7.18 -19.06
C ALA A 107 12.36 6.14 -19.74
N LEU A 108 11.79 5.04 -20.25
CA LEU A 108 12.53 4.00 -20.98
C LEU A 108 13.03 4.51 -22.33
N THR A 109 12.19 5.22 -23.11
CA THR A 109 12.58 5.79 -24.40
C THR A 109 13.65 6.87 -24.23
N MET A 110 13.57 7.68 -23.16
CA MET A 110 14.60 8.66 -22.82
C MET A 110 15.92 8.04 -22.31
N SER A 111 15.90 6.77 -21.91
CA SER A 111 17.05 6.07 -21.32
C SER A 111 17.59 4.96 -22.22
N GLU A 112 17.28 4.99 -23.53
CA GLU A 112 17.72 3.99 -24.51
C GLU A 112 19.24 3.73 -24.48
N ASP A 113 20.03 4.76 -24.25
CA ASP A 113 21.49 4.66 -24.21
C ASP A 113 22.07 4.19 -22.86
N ARG A 114 21.23 3.88 -21.85
CA ARG A 114 21.67 3.61 -20.47
C ARG A 114 21.11 2.28 -19.94
N PRO A 115 21.78 1.14 -20.21
CA PRO A 115 21.24 -0.19 -19.91
C PRO A 115 21.02 -0.42 -18.40
N VAL A 116 21.90 0.11 -17.55
CA VAL A 116 21.76 0.01 -16.09
C VAL A 116 20.51 0.76 -15.60
N LEU A 117 20.22 1.93 -16.17
CA LEU A 117 19.03 2.70 -15.79
C LEU A 117 17.75 2.03 -16.29
N GLN A 118 17.75 1.45 -17.49
CA GLN A 118 16.62 0.66 -17.99
C GLN A 118 16.33 -0.55 -17.09
N PHE A 119 17.37 -1.28 -16.68
CA PHE A 119 17.21 -2.39 -15.75
C PHE A 119 16.57 -1.92 -14.43
N LEU A 120 17.10 -0.85 -13.81
CA LEU A 120 16.52 -0.28 -12.59
C LEU A 120 15.08 0.20 -12.77
N LEU A 121 14.75 0.79 -13.93
CA LEU A 121 13.39 1.21 -14.27
C LEU A 121 12.43 0.01 -14.34
N HIS A 122 12.83 -1.07 -15.00
CA HIS A 122 12.04 -2.30 -15.08
C HIS A 122 11.87 -2.96 -13.71
N THR A 123 12.95 -3.09 -12.93
CA THR A 123 12.88 -3.64 -11.58
C THR A 123 11.98 -2.78 -10.68
N SER A 124 12.06 -1.45 -10.79
CA SER A 124 11.18 -0.53 -10.07
C SER A 124 9.71 -0.68 -10.49
N PHE A 125 9.43 -0.88 -11.79
CA PHE A 125 8.07 -1.09 -12.29
C PHE A 125 7.48 -2.43 -11.82
N LEU A 126 8.31 -3.48 -11.76
CA LEU A 126 7.93 -4.81 -11.26
C LEU A 126 7.94 -4.92 -9.73
N SER A 127 8.40 -3.89 -9.00
CA SER A 127 8.44 -3.90 -7.54
C SER A 127 7.12 -4.31 -6.85
N PRO A 128 5.92 -3.88 -7.30
CA PRO A 128 4.68 -4.30 -6.67
C PRO A 128 4.44 -5.81 -6.83
N LEU A 129 4.86 -6.41 -7.95
CA LEU A 129 4.75 -7.85 -8.18
C LEU A 129 5.60 -8.65 -7.19
N PHE A 130 6.83 -8.22 -6.92
CA PHE A 130 7.69 -8.84 -5.91
C PHE A 130 7.05 -8.78 -4.50
N ILE A 131 6.38 -7.67 -4.17
CA ILE A 131 5.63 -7.55 -2.91
C ILE A 131 4.48 -8.56 -2.88
N LEU A 132 3.72 -8.70 -3.96
CA LEU A 132 2.61 -9.68 -4.01
C LEU A 132 3.11 -11.11 -3.80
N TRP A 133 4.22 -11.47 -4.44
CA TRP A 133 4.83 -12.79 -4.31
C TRP A 133 5.32 -13.09 -2.90
N LEU A 134 5.80 -12.08 -2.18
CA LEU A 134 6.37 -12.27 -0.84
C LEU A 134 5.33 -12.74 0.21
N TRP A 135 4.04 -12.46 -0.04
CA TRP A 135 2.89 -12.88 0.78
C TRP A 135 2.11 -14.07 0.22
N THR A 136 2.42 -14.57 -0.97
CA THR A 136 1.83 -15.82 -1.48
C THR A 136 2.66 -17.02 -1.01
N LYS A 137 2.10 -17.83 -0.10
CA LYS A 137 2.76 -19.02 0.47
C LYS A 137 3.45 -19.90 -0.57
N PRO A 138 2.79 -20.32 -1.67
CA PRO A 138 3.40 -21.25 -2.60
C PRO A 138 4.63 -20.67 -3.30
N ILE A 139 4.70 -19.36 -3.48
CA ILE A 139 5.78 -18.70 -4.23
C ILE A 139 6.93 -18.30 -3.31
N ALA A 140 6.64 -17.76 -2.13
CA ALA A 140 7.70 -17.34 -1.23
C ALA A 140 8.10 -18.47 -0.27
N ARG A 141 7.20 -18.83 0.64
CA ARG A 141 7.54 -19.73 1.75
C ARG A 141 7.79 -21.17 1.27
N ASN A 142 6.93 -21.73 0.43
CA ASN A 142 7.11 -23.12 -0.05
C ASN A 142 8.32 -23.23 -0.98
N PHE A 143 8.56 -22.25 -1.84
CA PHE A 143 9.71 -22.27 -2.74
C PHE A 143 11.04 -22.13 -1.99
N LEU A 144 11.09 -21.34 -0.92
CA LEU A 144 12.28 -21.19 -0.06
C LEU A 144 12.47 -22.38 0.90
N HIS A 145 11.39 -23.04 1.34
CA HIS A 145 11.49 -24.25 2.17
C HIS A 145 11.68 -25.55 1.38
N GLN A 146 11.25 -25.61 0.12
CA GLN A 146 11.26 -26.81 -0.71
C GLN A 146 12.00 -26.58 -2.03
N ALA A 147 13.07 -25.76 -2.04
CA ALA A 147 13.90 -25.60 -3.23
C ALA A 147 14.43 -26.99 -3.65
N PRO A 148 14.05 -27.52 -4.84
CA PRO A 148 14.36 -28.88 -5.24
C PRO A 148 15.77 -28.91 -5.84
N PHE A 149 16.78 -28.70 -5.00
CA PHE A 149 18.19 -28.89 -5.36
C PHE A 149 18.73 -30.10 -4.59
N GLY A 150 18.38 -31.31 -5.07
CA GLY A 150 18.93 -32.58 -4.57
C GLY A 150 18.08 -33.28 -3.51
N ASP A 151 18.31 -34.59 -3.36
CA ASP A 151 17.51 -35.58 -2.59
C ASP A 151 17.45 -35.36 -1.06
N THR A 152 17.72 -34.16 -0.57
CA THR A 152 17.64 -33.80 0.84
C THR A 152 16.92 -32.46 1.02
N PRO A 153 15.77 -32.41 1.71
CA PRO A 153 15.07 -31.15 1.98
C PRO A 153 15.89 -30.30 2.95
N PHE A 154 16.67 -29.35 2.43
CA PHE A 154 17.34 -28.36 3.26
C PHE A 154 16.38 -27.22 3.61
N PHE A 155 16.10 -27.03 4.91
CA PHE A 155 15.38 -25.85 5.41
C PHE A 155 16.30 -24.62 5.31
N LEU A 156 16.28 -23.89 4.19
CA LEU A 156 17.18 -22.76 3.93
C LEU A 156 16.98 -21.56 4.88
N LEU A 157 15.77 -21.35 5.42
CA LEU A 157 15.45 -20.23 6.30
C LEU A 157 14.48 -20.66 7.42
N SER A 158 14.77 -20.26 8.66
CA SER A 158 13.80 -20.32 9.77
C SER A 158 12.69 -19.27 9.58
N ASP A 159 11.50 -19.51 10.13
CA ASP A 159 10.34 -18.62 10.08
C ASP A 159 10.64 -17.15 10.42
N SER A 160 11.43 -16.92 11.48
CA SER A 160 11.82 -15.58 11.93
C SER A 160 12.80 -14.89 10.98
N ALA A 161 13.70 -15.67 10.33
CA ALA A 161 14.64 -15.18 9.35
C ALA A 161 13.91 -14.78 8.05
N PHE A 162 12.93 -15.57 7.63
CA PHE A 162 12.09 -15.22 6.48
C PHE A 162 11.26 -13.96 6.75
N ASP A 163 10.63 -13.86 7.93
CA ASP A 163 9.90 -12.67 8.35
C ASP A 163 10.79 -11.40 8.39
N SER A 164 12.07 -11.54 8.78
CA SER A 164 13.06 -10.44 8.73
C SER A 164 13.47 -10.10 7.29
N LEU A 165 13.68 -11.11 6.44
CA LEU A 165 13.97 -10.95 5.02
C LEU A 165 12.85 -10.18 4.31
N ARG A 166 11.59 -10.50 4.60
CA ARG A 166 10.42 -9.79 4.07
C ARG A 166 10.52 -8.28 4.29
N LEU A 167 10.85 -7.86 5.53
CA LEU A 167 10.99 -6.45 5.87
C LEU A 167 12.14 -5.79 5.11
N TRP A 168 13.29 -6.45 5.03
CA TRP A 168 14.45 -5.92 4.29
C TRP A 168 14.16 -5.79 2.79
N VAL A 169 13.50 -6.77 2.19
CA VAL A 169 13.08 -6.72 0.78
C VAL A 169 12.12 -5.55 0.55
N LEU A 170 11.13 -5.33 1.44
CA LEU A 170 10.24 -4.18 1.35
C LEU A 170 10.99 -2.85 1.39
N VAL A 171 11.91 -2.69 2.35
CA VAL A 171 12.74 -1.48 2.46
C VAL A 171 13.59 -1.28 1.21
N ALA A 172 14.23 -2.33 0.71
CA ALA A 172 15.06 -2.29 -0.50
C ALA A 172 14.23 -1.88 -1.73
N LEU A 173 13.03 -2.44 -1.90
CA LEU A 173 12.12 -2.07 -2.99
C LEU A 173 11.66 -0.61 -2.87
N CYS A 174 11.38 -0.11 -1.67
CA CYS A 174 11.07 1.31 -1.44
C CYS A 174 12.26 2.21 -1.81
N LEU A 175 13.49 1.86 -1.40
CA LEU A 175 14.70 2.61 -1.74
C LEU A 175 14.98 2.62 -3.24
N LEU A 176 14.78 1.47 -3.91
CA LEU A 176 14.89 1.37 -5.37
C LEU A 176 13.95 2.36 -6.07
N ARG A 177 12.67 2.39 -5.65
CA ARG A 177 11.70 3.32 -6.24
C ARG A 177 12.02 4.78 -5.93
N LEU A 178 12.57 5.09 -4.74
CA LEU A 178 13.06 6.43 -4.42
C LEU A 178 14.21 6.85 -5.34
N ALA A 179 15.18 5.97 -5.58
CA ALA A 179 16.31 6.24 -6.47
C ALA A 179 15.85 6.52 -7.91
N VAL A 180 14.81 5.81 -8.35
CA VAL A 180 14.25 5.88 -9.71
C VAL A 180 13.20 7.01 -9.86
N THR A 181 12.87 7.74 -8.79
CA THR A 181 11.91 8.85 -8.81
C THR A 181 12.37 9.99 -9.70
N ARG A 182 13.65 10.39 -9.61
CA ARG A 182 14.20 11.51 -10.42
C ARG A 182 14.06 11.25 -11.93
N PRO A 183 14.51 10.11 -12.48
CA PRO A 183 14.27 9.76 -13.88
C PRO A 183 12.80 9.83 -14.30
N HIS A 184 11.87 9.33 -13.47
CA HIS A 184 10.44 9.38 -13.79
C HIS A 184 9.89 10.81 -13.85
N LEU A 185 10.29 11.67 -12.90
CA LEU A 185 9.88 13.08 -12.91
C LEU A 185 10.49 13.85 -14.07
N GLN A 186 11.72 13.52 -14.46
CA GLN A 186 12.36 14.10 -15.63
C GLN A 186 11.63 13.72 -16.92
N ALA A 187 11.22 12.45 -17.06
CA ALA A 187 10.38 12.01 -18.18
C ALA A 187 9.06 12.78 -18.23
N TYR A 188 8.41 12.99 -17.08
CA TYR A 188 7.20 13.80 -16.99
C TYR A 188 7.43 15.26 -17.41
N LEU A 189 8.55 15.88 -17.03
CA LEU A 189 8.88 17.24 -17.45
C LEU A 189 9.10 17.33 -18.97
N CYS A 190 9.67 16.31 -19.58
CA CYS A 190 9.85 16.24 -21.04
C CYS A 190 8.54 16.15 -21.82
N LEU A 191 7.43 15.77 -21.17
CA LEU A 191 6.09 15.89 -21.75
C LEU A 191 5.75 17.32 -22.16
N ALA A 192 6.25 18.34 -21.44
CA ALA A 192 6.06 19.74 -21.83
C ALA A 192 6.69 20.03 -23.18
N LYS A 193 7.91 19.52 -23.43
CA LYS A 193 8.62 19.66 -24.70
C LYS A 193 7.84 18.98 -25.83
N ALA A 194 7.41 17.73 -25.63
CA ALA A 194 6.62 16.98 -26.62
C ALA A 194 5.31 17.71 -26.99
N ARG A 195 4.59 18.25 -25.99
CA ARG A 195 3.35 19.02 -26.23
C ARG A 195 3.57 20.31 -27.02
N VAL A 196 4.70 20.98 -26.81
CA VAL A 196 5.08 22.17 -27.57
C VAL A 196 5.49 21.81 -29.00
N GLU A 197 6.22 20.71 -29.19
CA GLU A 197 6.58 20.22 -30.53
C GLU A 197 5.36 19.77 -31.33
N GLN A 198 4.38 19.13 -30.69
CA GLN A 198 3.11 18.77 -31.32
C GLN A 198 2.33 20.02 -31.74
N LEU A 199 2.18 21.00 -30.84
CA LEU A 199 1.57 22.30 -31.18
C LEU A 199 2.25 22.91 -32.40
N ARG A 200 3.58 22.93 -32.45
CA ARG A 200 4.34 23.50 -33.57
C ARG A 200 4.03 22.80 -34.90
N ARG A 201 3.58 21.55 -34.89
CA ARG A 201 3.19 20.79 -36.10
C ARG A 201 1.74 21.05 -36.51
N GLU A 202 0.89 21.56 -35.62
CA GLU A 202 -0.49 21.92 -35.94
C GLU A 202 -0.51 23.19 -36.82
N ALA A 203 -1.24 23.15 -37.93
CA ALA A 203 -1.31 24.28 -38.86
C ALA A 203 -2.19 25.39 -38.27
N GLY A 204 -1.59 26.52 -37.93
CA GLY A 204 -2.31 27.68 -37.41
C GLY A 204 -1.40 28.75 -36.82
N ARG A 205 -1.94 29.93 -36.57
CA ARG A 205 -1.25 30.98 -35.81
C ARG A 205 -1.34 30.63 -34.32
N ILE A 206 -0.26 30.08 -33.78
CA ILE A 206 -0.19 29.68 -32.37
C ILE A 206 0.24 30.91 -31.56
N GLU A 207 -0.61 31.33 -30.62
CA GLU A 207 -0.26 32.41 -29.70
C GLU A 207 0.78 31.95 -28.68
N ALA A 208 1.79 32.79 -28.42
CA ALA A 208 2.82 32.51 -27.41
C ALA A 208 2.23 32.28 -26.00
N CYS A 209 1.09 32.91 -25.70
CA CYS A 209 0.35 32.71 -24.45
C CYS A 209 -0.15 31.28 -24.29
N GLU A 210 -0.61 30.63 -25.37
CA GLU A 210 -1.06 29.23 -25.32
C GLU A 210 0.11 28.28 -25.02
N ILE A 211 1.25 28.50 -25.68
CA ILE A 211 2.49 27.74 -25.44
C ILE A 211 2.91 27.88 -23.96
N GLN A 212 2.99 29.11 -23.45
CA GLN A 212 3.32 29.36 -22.05
C GLN A 212 2.34 28.67 -21.10
N ARG A 213 1.04 28.77 -21.34
CA ARG A 213 0.02 28.15 -20.48
C ARG A 213 0.14 26.62 -20.45
N ARG A 214 0.43 25.96 -21.58
CA ARG A 214 0.65 24.51 -21.63
C ARG A 214 1.90 24.09 -20.87
N VAL A 215 3.00 24.84 -21.00
CA VAL A 215 4.25 24.58 -20.30
C VAL A 215 4.08 24.79 -18.79
N VAL A 216 3.55 25.94 -18.37
CA VAL A 216 3.29 26.27 -16.95
C VAL A 216 2.39 25.24 -16.29
N ARG A 217 1.35 24.75 -16.99
CA ARG A 217 0.47 23.70 -16.47
C ARG A 217 1.24 22.44 -16.09
N VAL A 218 2.21 22.01 -16.91
CA VAL A 218 3.03 20.82 -16.62
C VAL A 218 3.89 21.05 -15.38
N TYR A 219 4.52 22.22 -15.25
CA TYR A 219 5.34 22.55 -14.08
C TYR A 219 4.51 22.67 -12.78
N CYS A 220 3.37 23.36 -12.81
CA CYS A 220 2.49 23.45 -11.64
C CYS A 220 1.95 22.08 -11.22
N TYR A 221 1.69 21.20 -12.19
CA TYR A 221 1.19 19.86 -11.92
C TYR A 221 2.29 18.87 -11.47
N LEU A 222 3.57 19.20 -11.67
CA LEU A 222 4.71 18.36 -11.26
C LEU A 222 4.64 18.00 -9.78
N THR A 223 4.35 18.96 -8.90
CA THR A 223 4.27 18.71 -7.45
C THR A 223 3.20 17.67 -7.11
N VAL A 224 2.06 17.73 -7.81
CA VAL A 224 0.98 16.74 -7.66
C VAL A 224 1.44 15.36 -8.12
N VAL A 225 2.16 15.28 -9.25
CA VAL A 225 2.69 14.01 -9.78
C VAL A 225 3.76 13.42 -8.86
N SER A 226 4.68 14.23 -8.36
CA SER A 226 5.67 13.81 -7.38
C SER A 226 5.01 13.22 -6.14
N LEU A 227 3.96 13.85 -5.64
CA LEU A 227 3.21 13.34 -4.50
C LEU A 227 2.47 12.04 -4.83
N GLN A 228 1.86 11.94 -6.02
CA GLN A 228 1.20 10.71 -6.48
C GLN A 228 2.16 9.53 -6.59
N TYR A 229 3.41 9.78 -7.01
CA TYR A 229 4.46 8.74 -7.06
C TYR A 229 4.97 8.37 -5.65
N LEU A 230 5.21 9.35 -4.79
CA LEU A 230 5.78 9.14 -3.46
C LEU A 230 4.77 8.59 -2.44
N THR A 231 3.48 8.89 -2.56
CA THR A 231 2.46 8.45 -1.61
C THR A 231 2.46 6.94 -1.37
N PRO A 232 2.34 6.07 -2.40
CA PRO A 232 2.33 4.64 -2.17
C PRO A 232 3.65 4.13 -1.57
N LEU A 233 4.79 4.75 -1.91
CA LEU A 233 6.07 4.43 -1.25
C LEU A 233 6.04 4.76 0.23
N ILE A 234 5.61 5.97 0.57
CA ILE A 234 5.53 6.45 1.96
C ILE A 234 4.56 5.56 2.73
N LEU A 235 3.40 5.22 2.16
CA LEU A 235 2.43 4.33 2.79
C LEU A 235 3.04 2.95 3.04
N THR A 236 3.62 2.30 2.02
CA THR A 236 4.26 0.99 2.18
C THR A 236 5.38 1.02 3.21
N LEU A 237 6.26 2.03 3.17
CA LEU A 237 7.36 2.17 4.13
C LEU A 237 6.86 2.35 5.56
N ASN A 238 5.87 3.22 5.78
CA ASN A 238 5.27 3.41 7.10
C ASN A 238 4.58 2.14 7.60
N CYS A 239 3.80 1.47 6.76
CA CYS A 239 3.19 0.19 7.12
C CYS A 239 4.25 -0.88 7.44
N THR A 240 5.39 -0.89 6.73
CA THR A 240 6.51 -1.81 7.00
C THR A 240 7.14 -1.55 8.37
N LEU A 241 7.38 -0.28 8.70
CA LEU A 241 7.93 0.12 10.00
C LEU A 241 6.94 -0.19 11.14
N LEU A 242 5.65 0.05 10.92
CA LEU A 242 4.58 -0.31 11.87
C LEU A 242 4.45 -1.83 12.03
N LEU A 243 4.60 -2.59 10.95
CA LEU A 243 4.57 -4.05 10.99
C LEU A 243 5.73 -4.59 11.83
N LYS A 244 6.89 -3.93 11.74
CA LYS A 244 8.04 -4.21 12.59
C LYS A 244 7.77 -3.87 14.07
N THR A 245 7.25 -2.68 14.37
CA THR A 245 7.10 -2.23 15.76
C THR A 245 5.93 -2.87 16.49
N LEU A 246 4.80 -3.06 15.81
CA LEU A 246 3.55 -3.55 16.39
C LEU A 246 3.31 -5.04 16.14
N GLY A 247 3.81 -5.58 15.03
CA GLY A 247 3.61 -6.98 14.63
C GLY A 247 4.60 -7.98 15.21
N GLY A 248 5.54 -7.53 16.05
CA GLY A 248 6.53 -8.39 16.71
C GLY A 248 7.65 -8.92 15.79
N TYR A 249 7.80 -8.34 14.60
CA TYR A 249 8.90 -8.70 13.70
C TYR A 249 10.23 -8.10 14.17
N SER A 250 11.32 -8.82 13.90
CA SER A 250 12.69 -8.33 14.14
C SER A 250 13.39 -8.03 12.82
N TRP A 251 14.49 -7.28 12.88
CA TRP A 251 15.37 -7.08 11.71
C TRP A 251 16.34 -8.25 11.49
N GLY A 252 16.27 -9.31 12.33
CA GLY A 252 17.22 -10.43 12.31
C GLY A 252 18.61 -10.13 12.89
N LEU A 253 18.86 -8.88 13.30
CA LEU A 253 20.16 -8.39 13.83
C LEU A 253 20.32 -8.55 15.36
N GLY A 254 19.48 -9.36 16.00
CA GLY A 254 19.53 -9.64 17.43
C GLY A 254 18.28 -10.35 17.93
N GLN A 255 18.41 -11.01 19.08
CA GLN A 255 17.31 -11.69 19.77
C GLN A 255 16.19 -10.67 20.01
N ALA A 256 14.98 -10.96 19.53
CA ALA A 256 13.82 -10.10 19.72
C ALA A 256 13.69 -9.82 21.22
N LEU A 257 13.92 -8.56 21.62
CA LEU A 257 13.69 -8.17 23.00
C LEU A 257 12.21 -8.46 23.27
N PRO A 258 11.87 -9.27 24.29
CA PRO A 258 10.48 -9.46 24.66
C PRO A 258 9.85 -8.08 24.80
N LEU A 259 8.64 -7.92 24.26
CA LEU A 259 7.86 -6.69 24.44
C LEU A 259 7.71 -6.50 25.95
N ALA A 260 8.58 -5.71 26.56
CA ALA A 260 8.51 -5.42 27.97
C ALA A 260 7.17 -4.69 28.17
N PRO A 261 6.31 -5.14 29.12
CA PRO A 261 5.10 -4.40 29.40
C PRO A 261 5.51 -3.04 29.96
N VAL A 262 5.40 -2.01 29.11
CA VAL A 262 5.63 -0.59 29.45
C VAL A 262 4.73 -0.12 30.62
N LEU A 263 3.79 -0.96 31.06
CA LEU A 263 2.82 -0.69 32.12
C LEU A 263 3.29 -0.99 33.55
N ALA A 264 4.45 -1.63 33.78
CA ALA A 264 4.87 -1.97 35.14
C ALA A 264 5.51 -0.79 35.93
N ALA A 265 5.89 0.30 35.27
CA ALA A 265 6.66 1.39 35.90
C ALA A 265 5.81 2.56 36.45
N ALA A 266 4.47 2.50 36.37
CA ALA A 266 3.59 3.61 36.75
C ALA A 266 2.82 3.39 38.07
N GLN A 267 3.18 2.38 38.88
CA GLN A 267 2.43 2.03 40.10
C GLN A 267 2.93 2.63 41.42
N ASP A 268 4.02 3.40 41.45
CA ASP A 268 4.50 4.00 42.70
C ASP A 268 4.41 5.54 42.69
N GLY A 269 3.23 6.06 43.02
CA GLY A 269 3.00 7.47 43.36
C GLY A 269 1.71 7.62 44.18
N PRO A 270 1.70 8.40 45.29
CA PRO A 270 0.57 8.44 46.21
C PRO A 270 -0.65 9.12 45.57
N VAL A 271 -1.77 8.41 45.57
CA VAL A 271 -3.03 8.74 44.88
C VAL A 271 -3.89 9.72 45.72
N GLY A 272 -4.36 10.80 45.09
CA GLY A 272 -5.35 11.73 45.64
C GLY A 272 -6.79 11.42 45.16
N PRO A 273 -7.85 11.77 45.91
CA PRO A 273 -9.17 11.14 45.82
C PRO A 273 -10.04 11.57 44.62
N LYS A 274 -9.52 12.40 43.71
CA LYS A 274 -10.29 13.00 42.60
C LYS A 274 -9.81 12.60 41.21
N GLU A 275 -8.68 11.91 41.13
CA GLU A 275 -8.10 11.42 39.86
C GLU A 275 -8.62 10.02 39.50
N ASP A 276 -9.27 9.31 40.43
CA ASP A 276 -9.64 7.90 40.29
C ASP A 276 -10.63 7.57 39.16
N GLU A 277 -11.68 8.37 38.94
CA GLU A 277 -12.69 8.03 37.92
C GLU A 277 -12.17 8.24 36.49
N ALA A 278 -11.42 9.32 36.26
CA ALA A 278 -10.81 9.61 34.97
C ALA A 278 -9.68 8.63 34.65
N GLN A 279 -8.85 8.28 35.64
CA GLN A 279 -7.77 7.28 35.50
C GLN A 279 -8.35 5.87 35.26
N GLN A 280 -9.43 5.50 35.95
CA GLN A 280 -10.12 4.21 35.76
C GLN A 280 -10.85 4.15 34.41
N ALA A 281 -11.50 5.23 33.99
CA ALA A 281 -12.10 5.31 32.66
C ALA A 281 -11.04 5.23 31.56
N ALA A 282 -9.91 5.94 31.71
CA ALA A 282 -8.78 5.87 30.80
C ALA A 282 -8.15 4.47 30.78
N ALA A 283 -8.02 3.79 31.92
CA ALA A 283 -7.52 2.43 32.00
C ALA A 283 -8.48 1.41 31.34
N ARG A 284 -9.79 1.57 31.50
CA ARG A 284 -10.81 0.76 30.81
C ARG A 284 -10.79 0.98 29.31
N ILE A 285 -10.70 2.23 28.87
CA ILE A 285 -10.61 2.60 27.44
C ILE A 285 -9.31 2.04 26.85
N THR A 286 -8.18 2.20 27.55
CA THR A 286 -6.87 1.72 27.10
C THR A 286 -6.84 0.19 27.06
N GLY A 287 -7.43 -0.49 28.05
CA GLY A 287 -7.56 -1.94 28.07
C GLY A 287 -8.46 -2.47 26.95
N ALA A 288 -9.60 -1.82 26.70
CA ALA A 288 -10.50 -2.16 25.59
C ALA A 288 -9.84 -1.90 24.23
N LEU A 289 -9.10 -0.79 24.08
CA LEU A 289 -8.36 -0.44 22.87
C LEU A 289 -7.19 -1.40 22.63
N GLY A 290 -6.48 -1.81 23.69
CA GLY A 290 -5.44 -2.83 23.63
C GLY A 290 -5.99 -4.23 23.31
N GLY A 291 -7.20 -4.54 23.77
CA GLY A 291 -7.93 -5.76 23.41
C GLY A 291 -8.37 -5.78 21.95
N LEU A 292 -8.73 -4.63 21.38
CA LEU A 292 -9.12 -4.46 19.97
C LEU A 292 -7.89 -4.43 19.03
N LEU A 293 -6.80 -3.80 19.46
CA LEU A 293 -5.57 -3.65 18.66
C LEU A 293 -4.54 -4.71 19.05
N THR A 294 -4.94 -5.99 18.95
CA THR A 294 -4.01 -7.09 19.22
C THR A 294 -2.83 -7.04 18.24
N PRO A 295 -1.62 -7.42 18.65
CA PRO A 295 -0.46 -7.42 17.76
C PRO A 295 -0.66 -8.33 16.54
N LEU A 296 -1.41 -9.42 16.69
CA LEU A 296 -1.79 -10.32 15.60
C LEU A 296 -2.78 -9.65 14.63
N PHE A 297 -3.78 -8.92 15.13
CA PHE A 297 -4.71 -8.17 14.28
C PHE A 297 -4.03 -7.02 13.52
N LEU A 298 -3.14 -6.29 14.19
CA LEU A 298 -2.33 -5.25 13.57
C LEU A 298 -1.38 -5.83 12.52
N ARG A 299 -0.75 -6.97 12.79
CA ARG A 299 0.06 -7.72 11.81
C ARG A 299 -0.76 -8.03 10.56
N GLY A 300 -1.95 -8.61 10.73
CA GLY A 300 -2.85 -8.95 9.62
C GLY A 300 -3.28 -7.74 8.80
N THR A 301 -3.70 -6.68 9.48
CA THR A 301 -4.18 -5.45 8.84
C THR A 301 -3.07 -4.71 8.09
N LEU A 302 -1.87 -4.61 8.68
CA LEU A 302 -0.72 -3.96 8.04
C LEU A 302 -0.20 -4.77 6.86
N ALA A 303 -0.15 -6.10 6.98
CA ALA A 303 0.19 -6.99 5.87
C ALA A 303 -0.81 -6.84 4.71
N PHE A 304 -2.12 -6.81 5.01
CA PHE A 304 -3.15 -6.52 4.03
C PHE A 304 -2.93 -5.16 3.36
N LEU A 305 -2.67 -4.09 4.11
CA LEU A 305 -2.46 -2.76 3.52
C LEU A 305 -1.23 -2.71 2.60
N ILE A 306 -0.13 -3.34 2.98
CA ILE A 306 1.10 -3.43 2.15
C ILE A 306 0.79 -4.18 0.86
N TRP A 307 0.22 -5.37 0.98
CA TRP A 307 -0.09 -6.25 -0.14
C TRP A 307 -1.13 -5.61 -1.07
N TRP A 308 -2.19 -5.03 -0.50
CA TRP A 308 -3.26 -4.38 -1.24
C TRP A 308 -2.79 -3.13 -1.98
N THR A 309 -1.94 -2.30 -1.35
CA THR A 309 -1.30 -1.16 -2.02
C THR A 309 -0.53 -1.61 -3.25
N ALA A 310 0.25 -2.69 -3.14
CA ALA A 310 0.99 -3.27 -4.27
C ALA A 310 0.06 -3.82 -5.35
N ALA A 311 -1.03 -4.50 -4.97
CA ALA A 311 -2.04 -5.03 -5.90
C ALA A 311 -2.70 -3.92 -6.70
N CYS A 312 -3.13 -2.84 -6.04
CA CYS A 312 -3.72 -1.67 -6.68
C CYS A 312 -2.74 -1.03 -7.67
N GLN A 313 -1.49 -0.82 -7.26
CA GLN A 313 -0.48 -0.25 -8.14
C GLN A 313 -0.21 -1.12 -9.37
N LEU A 314 -0.10 -2.43 -9.20
CA LEU A 314 0.12 -3.36 -10.30
C LEU A 314 -1.07 -3.35 -11.26
N LEU A 315 -2.29 -3.51 -10.75
CA LEU A 315 -3.48 -3.58 -11.60
C LEU A 315 -3.71 -2.28 -12.37
N SER A 316 -3.60 -1.13 -11.71
CA SER A 316 -3.76 0.17 -12.36
C SER A 316 -2.65 0.48 -13.35
N SER A 317 -1.40 0.07 -13.10
CA SER A 317 -0.30 0.26 -14.05
C SER A 317 -0.38 -0.66 -15.25
N LEU A 318 -0.79 -1.92 -15.07
CA LEU A 318 -1.04 -2.85 -16.18
C LEU A 318 -2.18 -2.37 -17.07
N PHE A 319 -3.29 -1.90 -16.47
CA PHE A 319 -4.38 -1.30 -17.23
C PHE A 319 -3.91 -0.04 -17.97
N GLY A 320 -3.07 0.78 -17.34
CA GLY A 320 -2.45 1.95 -17.96
C GLY A 320 -1.62 1.57 -19.20
N LEU A 321 -0.77 0.54 -19.10
CA LEU A 321 0.00 0.03 -20.23
C LEU A 321 -0.90 -0.48 -21.36
N TYR A 322 -1.91 -1.28 -21.03
CA TYR A 322 -2.85 -1.84 -22.00
C TYR A 322 -3.61 -0.73 -22.76
N PHE A 323 -4.13 0.25 -22.03
CA PHE A 323 -4.85 1.40 -22.59
C PHE A 323 -3.96 2.18 -23.56
N HIS A 324 -2.71 2.45 -23.19
CA HIS A 324 -1.78 3.19 -24.05
C HIS A 324 -1.37 2.42 -25.30
N GLN A 325 -1.24 1.09 -25.22
CA GLN A 325 -0.91 0.29 -26.39
C GLN A 325 -2.05 0.24 -27.42
N HIS A 326 -3.30 0.20 -26.96
CA HIS A 326 -4.45 -0.02 -27.86
C HIS A 326 -5.14 1.27 -28.31
N LEU A 327 -5.12 2.35 -27.50
CA LEU A 327 -5.81 3.60 -27.82
C LEU A 327 -4.90 4.72 -28.32
N ALA A 328 -3.59 4.66 -28.06
CA ALA A 328 -2.63 5.61 -28.65
C ALA A 328 -1.97 5.07 -29.93
N GLY A 329 -2.26 3.81 -30.29
CA GLY A 329 -1.85 3.18 -31.56
C GLY A 329 -2.92 3.22 -32.66
N SER A 330 -4.09 3.82 -32.37
CA SER A 330 -5.15 4.14 -33.34
C SER A 330 -5.22 5.65 -33.56
#